data_AF-A0A6A5HA87-F1
#
_entry.id   AF-A0A6A5HA87-F1
#
_cell.length_a   1.000
_cell.length_b   1.000
_cell.length_c   1.000
_cell.angle_alpha   90.00
_cell.angle_beta   90.00
_cell.angle_gamma   90.00
#
_symmetry.space_group_name_H-M   'P 1'
#
loop_
_entity.id
_entity.type
_entity.pdbx_description
1 polymer ?
#
loop_
_entity_poly.entity_id
_entity_poly.type
_entity_poly.pdbx_seq_one_letter_code
_entity_poly.pdbx_strand_id
1 'polypeptide(L)'
;MKRWIIFAAFLFCIVRAVIIDDNESCESEEHEEKQKMKCPKHYKGYYRVPSAANNQTKMWCIRVVMVNVSVSEPAAQQACNGEGAVLTTFSSYDEQKHIVRHASKFFRRNNITQGSIWLDGVRIEECRTLNVSKQISAPCNDKTRVFDITDPRTDPKYAWTQWYRTAPSWAYWPMRTEEYSNYPTPDSITADCINMWIYPGNDDRNGQLHAMHCDMAVPPYDFEKALNTNYGYVCGRPPVLSFY
;
A
#
# COMPACT_ATOMS: atom_id res chain seq x y z
N MET A 1 45.72 -56.90 -65.16
CA MET A 1 46.76 -55.86 -65.45
C MET A 1 47.06 -55.15 -64.15
N LYS A 2 48.09 -55.57 -63.42
CA LYS A 2 49.44 -54.99 -63.34
C LYS A 2 49.51 -53.58 -62.69
N ARG A 3 50.14 -53.58 -61.50
CA ARG A 3 51.09 -52.63 -60.91
C ARG A 3 50.61 -51.61 -59.86
N TRP A 4 51.10 -51.86 -58.65
CA TRP A 4 51.47 -50.91 -57.60
C TRP A 4 52.61 -49.99 -58.07
N ILE A 5 52.73 -48.79 -57.48
CA ILE A 5 53.98 -48.09 -57.09
C ILE A 5 53.63 -47.02 -56.04
N ILE A 6 54.37 -47.06 -54.93
CA ILE A 6 54.49 -46.10 -53.81
C ILE A 6 55.60 -45.10 -54.15
N PHE A 7 55.57 -43.86 -53.65
CA PHE A 7 56.69 -42.96 -53.25
C PHE A 7 56.13 -41.51 -53.20
N ALA A 8 56.48 -40.57 -52.31
CA ALA A 8 57.48 -40.48 -51.25
C ALA A 8 57.05 -39.39 -50.25
N ALA A 9 57.55 -39.50 -49.02
CA ALA A 9 57.44 -38.53 -47.96
C ALA A 9 58.26 -37.25 -48.21
N PHE A 10 57.81 -36.12 -47.66
CA PHE A 10 58.72 -35.07 -47.18
C PHE A 10 58.36 -34.72 -45.73
N LEU A 11 59.31 -35.06 -44.84
CA LEU A 11 59.40 -34.56 -43.49
C LEU A 11 59.71 -33.05 -43.52
N PHE A 12 59.02 -32.29 -42.68
CA PHE A 12 59.65 -31.20 -41.94
C PHE A 12 59.17 -31.30 -40.49
N CYS A 13 60.03 -31.89 -39.64
CA CYS A 13 59.97 -31.72 -38.20
C CYS A 13 60.84 -30.51 -37.84
N ILE A 14 60.24 -29.47 -37.27
CA ILE A 14 60.95 -28.59 -36.32
C ILE A 14 60.27 -28.73 -34.96
N VAL A 15 61.14 -28.84 -33.97
CA VAL A 15 60.94 -29.36 -32.62
C VAL A 15 60.67 -28.20 -31.64
N ARG A 16 59.69 -28.44 -30.75
CA ARG A 16 59.49 -27.94 -29.37
C ARG A 16 59.76 -26.46 -29.03
N ALA A 17 58.72 -25.84 -28.47
CA ALA A 17 58.76 -25.36 -27.09
C ALA A 17 57.47 -25.78 -26.37
N VAL A 18 57.62 -26.34 -25.17
CA VAL A 18 56.58 -26.72 -24.21
C VAL A 18 56.59 -25.64 -23.13
N ILE A 19 55.42 -25.19 -22.67
CA ILE A 19 54.96 -25.08 -21.26
C ILE A 19 53.65 -24.25 -21.22
N ILE A 20 52.56 -24.96 -20.90
CA ILE A 20 51.44 -24.67 -19.97
C ILE A 20 50.95 -23.21 -19.86
N ASP A 21 49.67 -22.99 -20.19
CA ASP A 21 48.78 -22.29 -19.27
C ASP A 21 47.34 -22.81 -19.40
N ASP A 22 46.74 -23.07 -18.25
CA ASP A 22 45.41 -23.61 -18.05
C ASP A 22 44.34 -22.64 -18.56
N ASN A 23 43.33 -23.14 -19.26
CA ASN A 23 42.00 -22.55 -19.14
C ASN A 23 40.94 -23.60 -19.47
N GLU A 24 40.75 -24.44 -18.45
CA GLU A 24 39.49 -25.05 -18.08
C GLU A 24 38.34 -24.07 -18.36
N SER A 25 37.60 -24.31 -19.45
CA SER A 25 36.38 -23.58 -19.72
C SER A 25 35.33 -24.06 -18.71
N CYS A 26 35.34 -23.44 -17.54
CA CYS A 26 34.22 -23.44 -16.63
C CYS A 26 33.02 -22.83 -17.36
N GLU A 27 32.20 -23.69 -17.97
CA GLU A 27 30.77 -23.43 -18.03
C GLU A 27 30.32 -23.31 -16.57
N SER A 28 30.44 -22.10 -16.02
CA SER A 28 29.67 -21.74 -14.84
C SER A 28 28.23 -21.78 -15.28
N GLU A 29 27.57 -22.91 -15.00
CA GLU A 29 26.15 -22.93 -14.71
C GLU A 29 25.92 -21.79 -13.72
N GLU A 30 25.51 -20.64 -14.26
CA GLU A 30 24.97 -19.54 -13.51
C GLU A 30 23.65 -20.09 -12.93
N HIS A 31 23.79 -20.82 -11.83
CA HIS A 31 22.79 -20.88 -10.80
C HIS A 31 22.55 -19.41 -10.39
N GLU A 32 21.76 -18.69 -11.18
CA GLU A 32 20.86 -17.68 -10.66
C GLU A 32 20.00 -18.43 -9.63
N GLU A 33 20.53 -18.54 -8.42
CA GLU A 33 19.75 -18.67 -7.23
C GLU A 33 18.86 -17.43 -7.21
N LYS A 34 17.73 -17.49 -7.94
CA LYS A 34 16.76 -16.42 -8.07
C LYS A 34 16.41 -16.03 -6.64
N GLN A 35 17.01 -14.96 -6.16
CA GLN A 35 16.77 -14.44 -4.83
C GLN A 35 15.27 -14.26 -4.69
N LYS A 36 14.63 -15.17 -3.94
CA LYS A 36 13.19 -15.18 -3.79
C LYS A 36 12.83 -14.04 -2.86
N MET A 37 12.42 -12.90 -3.44
CA MET A 37 11.82 -11.82 -2.68
C MET A 37 10.61 -12.35 -1.92
N LYS A 38 10.59 -12.13 -0.60
CA LYS A 38 9.51 -12.57 0.29
C LYS A 38 9.08 -11.42 1.18
N CYS A 39 7.80 -11.39 1.52
CA CYS A 39 7.32 -10.44 2.51
C CYS A 39 7.80 -10.80 3.93
N PRO A 40 8.16 -9.79 4.74
CA PRO A 40 8.45 -10.00 6.15
C PRO A 40 7.32 -10.72 6.89
N LYS A 41 7.65 -11.31 8.03
CA LYS A 41 6.68 -12.02 8.87
C LYS A 41 5.46 -11.13 9.13
N HIS A 42 4.26 -11.72 9.03
CA HIS A 42 2.95 -11.05 9.20
C HIS A 42 2.51 -10.10 8.07
N TYR A 43 3.34 -9.88 7.05
CA TYR A 43 2.93 -9.15 5.86
C TYR A 43 2.51 -10.11 4.75
N LYS A 44 1.50 -9.72 3.97
CA LYS A 44 1.04 -10.43 2.78
C LYS A 44 1.46 -9.66 1.53
N GLY A 45 2.09 -10.37 0.59
CA GLY A 45 2.54 -9.78 -0.67
C GLY A 45 1.43 -9.66 -1.70
N TYR A 46 1.45 -8.53 -2.42
CA TYR A 46 0.62 -8.25 -3.57
C TYR A 46 1.51 -7.82 -4.73
N TYR A 47 1.16 -8.30 -5.92
CA TYR A 47 1.79 -7.83 -7.15
C TYR A 47 0.98 -6.65 -7.69
N ARG A 48 1.65 -5.51 -7.83
CA ARG A 48 1.13 -4.28 -8.40
C ARG A 48 1.65 -4.14 -9.83
N VAL A 49 0.87 -3.45 -10.66
CA VAL A 49 1.31 -3.06 -12.01
C VAL A 49 2.27 -1.88 -11.85
N PRO A 50 3.55 -2.00 -12.26
CA PRO A 50 4.51 -0.91 -12.16
C PRO A 50 4.04 0.30 -12.97
N SER A 51 4.05 1.46 -12.36
CA SER A 51 3.69 2.73 -12.99
C SER A 51 4.57 3.86 -12.44
N ALA A 52 4.56 5.01 -13.11
CA ALA A 52 5.22 6.20 -12.56
C ALA A 52 4.58 6.63 -11.21
N ALA A 53 3.27 6.43 -11.07
CA ALA A 53 2.51 6.82 -9.87
C ALA A 53 2.84 5.97 -8.63
N ASN A 54 3.39 4.76 -8.80
CA ASN A 54 3.80 3.89 -7.69
C ASN A 54 5.30 3.61 -7.66
N ASN A 55 6.10 4.48 -8.28
CA ASN A 55 7.55 4.35 -8.35
C ASN A 55 8.03 2.97 -8.86
N GLN A 56 7.35 2.46 -9.90
CA GLN A 56 7.63 1.16 -10.51
C GLN A 56 7.54 -0.04 -9.54
N THR A 57 6.74 0.08 -8.47
CA THR A 57 6.61 -0.97 -7.46
C THR A 57 5.94 -2.21 -8.05
N LYS A 58 6.65 -3.34 -8.02
CA LYS A 58 6.14 -4.66 -8.45
C LYS A 58 5.51 -5.44 -7.30
N MET A 59 6.25 -5.66 -6.21
CA MET A 59 5.75 -6.39 -5.05
C MET A 59 5.64 -5.42 -3.87
N TRP A 60 4.47 -5.40 -3.24
CA TRP A 60 4.23 -4.63 -2.03
C TRP A 60 3.71 -5.54 -0.92
N CYS A 61 4.28 -5.41 0.26
CA CYS A 61 3.91 -6.22 1.42
C CYS A 61 3.00 -5.40 2.32
N ILE A 62 1.77 -5.87 2.52
CA ILE A 62 0.74 -5.19 3.31
C ILE A 62 0.45 -5.98 4.58
N ARG A 63 0.33 -5.29 5.70
CA ARG A 63 -0.12 -5.84 6.99
C ARG A 63 -1.26 -5.00 7.54
N VAL A 64 -2.35 -5.67 7.90
CA VAL A 64 -3.44 -5.08 8.66
C VAL A 64 -3.15 -5.27 10.13
N VAL A 65 -3.05 -4.18 10.88
CA VAL A 65 -2.82 -4.19 12.32
C VAL A 65 -4.12 -3.80 13.00
N MET A 66 -4.59 -4.64 13.92
CA MET A 66 -5.82 -4.39 14.70
C MET A 66 -5.44 -4.14 16.16
N VAL A 67 -6.14 -3.21 16.79
CA VAL A 67 -5.92 -2.78 18.17
C VAL A 67 -7.22 -2.80 18.96
N ASN A 68 -7.14 -3.14 20.24
CA ASN A 68 -8.31 -3.15 21.13
C ASN A 68 -8.69 -1.75 21.61
N VAL A 69 -7.72 -0.83 21.63
CA VAL A 69 -7.90 0.58 21.97
C VAL A 69 -7.72 1.37 20.69
N SER A 70 -8.63 2.30 20.44
CA SER A 70 -8.59 3.17 19.28
C SER A 70 -7.29 3.96 19.19
N VAL A 71 -6.84 4.24 17.97
CA VAL A 71 -5.57 4.94 17.70
C VAL A 71 -5.79 6.12 16.75
N SER A 72 -5.03 7.20 16.87
CA SER A 72 -5.03 8.31 15.91
C SER A 72 -4.18 7.99 14.68
N GLU A 73 -4.33 8.75 13.59
CA GLU A 73 -3.55 8.54 12.38
C GLU A 73 -2.04 8.74 12.61
N PRO A 74 -1.58 9.81 13.31
CA PRO A 74 -0.15 10.00 13.57
C PRO A 74 0.47 8.86 14.39
N ALA A 75 -0.27 8.33 15.35
CA ALA A 75 0.16 7.18 16.14
C ALA A 75 0.21 5.89 15.30
N ALA A 76 -0.71 5.71 14.36
CA ALA A 76 -0.68 4.61 13.40
C ALA A 76 0.54 4.70 12.46
N GLN A 77 0.81 5.89 11.90
CA GLN A 77 2.00 6.14 11.08
C GLN A 77 3.30 5.89 11.87
N GLN A 78 3.38 6.39 13.11
CA GLN A 78 4.51 6.15 13.99
C GLN A 78 4.73 4.65 14.25
N ALA A 79 3.64 3.89 14.48
CA ALA A 79 3.72 2.46 14.70
C ALA A 79 4.19 1.70 13.44
N CYS A 80 3.75 2.09 12.24
CA CYS A 80 4.29 1.52 11.00
C CYS A 80 5.78 1.83 10.83
N ASN A 81 6.19 3.08 11.07
CA ASN A 81 7.58 3.53 10.98
C ASN A 81 8.50 2.73 11.91
N GLY A 82 8.03 2.41 13.13
CA GLY A 82 8.77 1.60 14.11
C GLY A 82 9.14 0.19 13.64
N GLU A 83 8.45 -0.36 12.64
CA GLU A 83 8.76 -1.66 12.03
C GLU A 83 9.52 -1.54 10.70
N GLY A 84 9.90 -0.34 10.27
CA GLY A 84 10.45 -0.10 8.93
C GLY A 84 9.41 -0.25 7.81
N ALA A 85 8.15 0.09 8.12
CA ALA A 85 7.04 0.20 7.19
C ALA A 85 6.53 1.64 7.16
N VAL A 86 5.56 1.93 6.30
CA VAL A 86 4.82 3.20 6.25
C VAL A 86 3.33 2.91 6.37
N LEU A 87 2.51 3.86 6.84
CA LEU A 87 1.08 3.76 6.62
C LEU A 87 0.86 3.67 5.11
N THR A 88 -0.03 2.80 4.66
CA THR A 88 -0.28 2.57 3.23
C THR A 88 -1.77 2.51 2.97
N THR A 89 -2.15 2.66 1.72
CA THR A 89 -3.48 2.31 1.23
C THR A 89 -3.41 1.13 0.26
N PHE A 90 -4.55 0.76 -0.32
CA PHE A 90 -4.69 -0.33 -1.26
C PHE A 90 -4.74 0.18 -2.71
N SER A 91 -4.13 -0.58 -3.63
CA SER A 91 -4.06 -0.24 -5.06
C SER A 91 -5.00 -1.08 -5.93
N SER A 92 -5.68 -2.07 -5.35
CA SER A 92 -6.53 -3.00 -6.08
C SER A 92 -7.66 -3.57 -5.21
N TYR A 93 -8.65 -4.15 -5.87
CA TYR A 93 -9.77 -4.84 -5.23
C TYR A 93 -9.31 -5.98 -4.31
N ASP A 94 -8.29 -6.74 -4.71
CA ASP A 94 -7.80 -7.86 -3.91
C ASP A 94 -7.11 -7.41 -2.61
N GLU A 95 -6.36 -6.29 -2.68
CA GLU A 95 -5.79 -5.64 -1.49
C GLU A 95 -6.89 -5.14 -0.56
N GLN A 96 -7.86 -4.38 -1.08
CA GLN A 96 -9.01 -3.87 -0.31
C GLN A 96 -9.79 -5.01 0.36
N LYS A 97 -10.15 -6.03 -0.42
CA LYS A 97 -10.88 -7.21 0.05
C LYS A 97 -10.13 -7.95 1.14
N HIS A 98 -8.81 -8.06 1.04
CA HIS A 98 -8.01 -8.64 2.12
C HIS A 98 -8.08 -7.81 3.39
N ILE A 99 -7.94 -6.50 3.28
CA ILE A 99 -7.98 -5.59 4.43
C ILE A 99 -9.35 -5.69 5.11
N VAL A 100 -10.44 -5.55 4.34
CA VAL A 100 -11.82 -5.67 4.84
C VAL A 100 -12.06 -7.01 5.51
N ARG A 101 -11.65 -8.13 4.89
CA ARG A 101 -11.82 -9.47 5.47
C ARG A 101 -11.04 -9.64 6.78
N HIS A 102 -9.82 -9.12 6.84
CA HIS A 102 -8.99 -9.18 8.04
C HIS A 102 -9.63 -8.40 9.19
N ALA A 103 -9.97 -7.14 8.96
CA ALA A 103 -10.59 -6.28 9.96
C ALA A 103 -11.97 -6.81 10.40
N SER A 104 -12.80 -7.25 9.45
CA SER A 104 -14.11 -7.86 9.74
C SER A 104 -14.00 -9.11 10.64
N LYS A 105 -12.92 -9.89 10.49
CA LYS A 105 -12.68 -11.06 11.34
C LYS A 105 -12.35 -10.64 12.78
N PHE A 106 -11.56 -9.58 12.95
CA PHE A 106 -11.29 -9.01 14.27
C PHE A 106 -12.57 -8.47 14.91
N PHE A 107 -13.41 -7.78 14.14
CA PHE A 107 -14.64 -7.17 14.63
C PHE A 107 -15.61 -8.23 15.16
N ARG A 108 -15.85 -9.29 14.38
CA ARG A 108 -16.68 -10.44 14.80
C ARG A 108 -16.16 -11.13 16.06
N ARG A 109 -14.83 -11.27 16.21
CA ARG A 109 -14.21 -11.92 17.38
C ARG A 109 -14.33 -11.10 18.66
N ASN A 110 -14.41 -9.77 18.54
CA ASN A 110 -14.46 -8.84 19.67
C ASN A 110 -15.85 -8.22 19.86
N ASN A 111 -16.89 -8.76 19.22
CA ASN A 111 -18.25 -8.23 19.26
C ASN A 111 -18.37 -6.73 18.87
N ILE A 112 -17.52 -6.28 17.97
CA ILE A 112 -17.58 -4.93 17.38
C ILE A 112 -18.46 -5.01 16.13
N THR A 113 -19.53 -4.24 16.08
CA THR A 113 -20.49 -4.25 14.95
C THR A 113 -20.01 -3.38 13.79
N GLN A 114 -19.39 -2.24 14.10
CA GLN A 114 -18.90 -1.26 13.13
C GLN A 114 -17.77 -0.42 13.73
N GLY A 115 -16.98 0.21 12.86
CA GLY A 115 -15.65 0.71 13.17
C GLY A 115 -14.92 1.14 11.91
N SER A 116 -13.70 1.61 12.08
CA SER A 116 -12.80 1.99 11.01
C SER A 116 -11.39 1.49 11.25
N ILE A 117 -10.56 1.61 10.21
CA ILE A 117 -9.12 1.55 10.33
C ILE A 117 -8.48 2.68 9.52
N TRP A 118 -7.30 3.14 9.95
CA TRP A 118 -6.53 4.14 9.22
C TRP A 118 -5.86 3.58 7.97
N LEU A 119 -5.86 4.40 6.94
CA LEU A 119 -5.13 4.20 5.70
C LEU A 119 -4.30 5.45 5.40
N ASP A 120 -3.30 5.29 4.57
CA ASP A 120 -2.58 6.44 4.03
C ASP A 120 -3.48 7.24 3.09
N GLY A 121 -3.37 8.55 3.19
CA GLY A 121 -4.24 9.49 2.52
C GLY A 121 -4.33 10.80 3.28
N VAL A 122 -3.84 11.85 2.65
CA VAL A 122 -3.70 13.17 3.24
C VAL A 122 -4.28 14.22 2.30
N ARG A 123 -5.17 15.07 2.83
CA ARG A 123 -5.75 16.17 2.07
C ARG A 123 -4.65 17.12 1.62
N ILE A 124 -4.68 17.52 0.35
CA ILE A 124 -3.71 18.46 -0.20
C ILE A 124 -3.80 19.82 0.50
N GLU A 125 -2.65 20.47 0.68
CA GLU A 125 -2.51 21.64 1.56
C GLU A 125 -3.50 22.77 1.24
N GLU A 126 -3.70 23.09 -0.04
CA GLU A 126 -4.62 24.16 -0.46
C GLU A 126 -6.10 23.88 -0.14
N CYS A 127 -6.44 22.60 0.05
CA CYS A 127 -7.78 22.15 0.42
C CYS A 127 -7.94 21.97 1.93
N ARG A 128 -6.91 22.18 2.75
CA ARG A 128 -7.01 22.19 4.22
C ARG A 128 -7.54 23.54 4.70
N THR A 129 -8.80 23.81 4.39
CA THR A 129 -9.42 25.11 4.66
C THR A 129 -10.90 24.98 4.99
N LEU A 130 -11.41 25.88 5.82
CA LEU A 130 -12.86 26.00 6.06
C LEU A 130 -13.53 27.00 5.10
N ASN A 131 -12.78 27.54 4.12
CA ASN A 131 -13.36 28.43 3.12
C ASN A 131 -14.18 27.61 2.10
N VAL A 132 -15.50 27.72 2.18
CA VAL A 132 -16.44 27.00 1.29
C VAL A 132 -16.17 27.26 -0.19
N SER A 133 -15.86 28.50 -0.57
CA SER A 133 -15.59 28.86 -1.97
C SER A 133 -14.37 28.10 -2.52
N LYS A 134 -13.35 27.85 -1.68
CA LYS A 134 -12.21 27.00 -2.06
C LYS A 134 -12.63 25.53 -2.16
N GLN A 135 -13.46 25.05 -1.23
CA GLN A 135 -13.88 23.65 -1.18
C GLN A 135 -14.77 23.24 -2.35
N ILE A 136 -15.63 24.13 -2.83
CA ILE A 136 -16.48 23.87 -4.00
C ILE A 136 -15.76 24.10 -5.34
N SER A 137 -14.51 24.56 -5.29
CA SER A 137 -13.68 24.79 -6.47
C SER A 137 -12.67 23.66 -6.65
N ALA A 138 -12.22 23.45 -7.89
CA ALA A 138 -11.13 22.53 -8.15
C ALA A 138 -9.82 23.05 -7.53
N PRO A 139 -8.94 22.15 -7.04
CA PRO A 139 -9.09 20.69 -7.01
C PRO A 139 -9.87 20.13 -5.82
N CYS A 140 -10.31 20.97 -4.87
CA CYS A 140 -10.92 20.51 -3.61
C CYS A 140 -12.29 19.84 -3.76
N ASN A 141 -13.03 20.15 -4.83
CA ASN A 141 -14.30 19.49 -5.15
C ASN A 141 -14.13 18.15 -5.89
N ASP A 142 -12.91 17.75 -6.22
CA ASP A 142 -12.62 16.57 -7.02
C ASP A 142 -12.09 15.43 -6.15
N LYS A 143 -12.90 14.37 -6.01
CA LYS A 143 -12.59 13.20 -5.18
C LYS A 143 -11.31 12.46 -5.59
N THR A 144 -10.82 12.69 -6.81
CA THR A 144 -9.60 12.07 -7.35
C THR A 144 -8.35 12.93 -7.17
N ARG A 145 -8.50 14.17 -6.71
CA ARG A 145 -7.40 15.14 -6.57
C ARG A 145 -7.31 15.80 -5.19
N VAL A 146 -8.38 15.76 -4.39
CA VAL A 146 -8.43 16.44 -3.09
C VAL A 146 -7.59 15.76 -2.01
N PHE A 147 -7.21 14.49 -2.21
CA PHE A 147 -6.26 13.77 -1.36
C PHE A 147 -5.09 13.28 -2.19
N ASP A 148 -3.93 13.27 -1.56
CA ASP A 148 -2.74 12.58 -2.02
C ASP A 148 -2.37 11.46 -1.04
N ILE A 149 -1.46 10.58 -1.42
CA ILE A 149 -0.91 9.54 -0.55
C ILE A 149 0.53 9.87 -0.20
N THR A 150 0.96 9.52 1.01
CA THR A 150 2.35 9.73 1.44
C THR A 150 3.26 8.56 1.08
N ASP A 151 2.71 7.36 0.89
CA ASP A 151 3.42 6.19 0.38
C ASP A 151 3.65 6.30 -1.14
N PRO A 152 4.89 6.50 -1.60
CA PRO A 152 5.19 6.66 -3.03
C PRO A 152 5.08 5.34 -3.83
N ARG A 153 4.73 4.23 -3.17
CA ARG A 153 4.70 2.88 -3.77
C ARG A 153 3.30 2.36 -4.00
N THR A 154 2.28 3.13 -3.68
CA THR A 154 0.89 2.83 -3.97
C THR A 154 0.43 3.63 -5.17
N ASP A 155 -0.31 3.02 -6.10
CA ASP A 155 -1.06 3.77 -7.10
C ASP A 155 -2.48 3.96 -6.53
N PRO A 156 -2.83 5.18 -6.16
CA PRO A 156 -4.08 5.47 -5.46
C PRO A 156 -5.32 5.51 -6.37
N LYS A 157 -5.16 5.41 -7.70
CA LYS A 157 -6.27 5.49 -8.67
C LYS A 157 -7.45 4.59 -8.31
N TYR A 158 -7.18 3.35 -7.90
CA TYR A 158 -8.23 2.44 -7.47
C TYR A 158 -8.83 2.87 -6.12
N ALA A 159 -8.02 3.25 -5.13
CA ALA A 159 -8.49 3.67 -3.82
C ALA A 159 -9.53 4.81 -3.91
N TRP A 160 -9.28 5.84 -4.71
CA TRP A 160 -10.23 6.96 -4.85
C TRP A 160 -11.51 6.63 -5.62
N THR A 161 -11.65 5.41 -6.15
CA THR A 161 -12.96 4.93 -6.64
C THR A 161 -13.82 4.35 -5.51
N GLN A 162 -13.26 4.20 -4.31
CA GLN A 162 -13.89 3.52 -3.17
C GLN A 162 -14.37 4.50 -2.09
N TRP A 163 -14.55 5.78 -2.41
CA TRP A 163 -15.18 6.73 -1.50
C TRP A 163 -16.65 6.38 -1.28
N TYR A 164 -17.09 6.47 -0.02
CA TYR A 164 -18.53 6.48 0.26
C TYR A 164 -19.22 7.62 -0.51
N ARG A 165 -20.52 7.47 -0.81
CA ARG A 165 -21.25 8.35 -1.74
C ARG A 165 -21.11 9.84 -1.40
N THR A 166 -21.16 10.17 -0.11
CA THR A 166 -21.03 11.54 0.43
C THR A 166 -19.61 11.92 0.85
N ALA A 167 -18.63 11.04 0.67
CA ALA A 167 -17.23 11.25 1.00
C ALA A 167 -16.38 11.58 -0.24
N PRO A 168 -15.21 12.24 -0.08
CA PRO A 168 -14.74 12.85 1.15
C PRO A 168 -15.55 14.11 1.50
N SER A 169 -15.87 14.30 2.79
CA SER A 169 -16.27 15.61 3.30
C SER A 169 -15.02 16.47 3.51
N TRP A 170 -15.13 17.79 3.46
CA TRP A 170 -13.99 18.70 3.66
C TRP A 170 -13.84 19.16 5.12
N ALA A 171 -14.95 19.29 5.82
CA ALA A 171 -14.97 19.52 7.26
C ALA A 171 -15.38 18.27 8.02
N TYR A 172 -14.82 18.18 9.22
CA TYR A 172 -15.22 17.28 10.28
C TYR A 172 -15.83 18.10 11.41
N TRP A 173 -16.92 17.59 11.98
CA TRP A 173 -17.71 18.24 13.00
C TRP A 173 -17.52 17.59 14.36
N PRO A 174 -16.72 18.14 15.28
CA PRO A 174 -16.55 17.54 16.59
C PRO A 174 -17.66 17.90 17.60
N MET A 175 -18.54 18.89 17.41
CA MET A 175 -19.49 19.25 18.48
C MET A 175 -20.91 19.62 17.99
N ARG A 176 -21.84 18.68 18.25
CA ARG A 176 -23.32 18.75 18.31
C ARG A 176 -24.17 18.75 17.02
N THR A 177 -25.12 17.81 17.11
CA THR A 177 -26.51 17.76 16.61
C THR A 177 -26.74 17.98 15.12
N GLU A 178 -27.07 16.85 14.47
CA GLU A 178 -28.14 16.75 13.48
C GLU A 178 -28.20 17.89 12.45
N GLU A 179 -27.22 17.92 11.56
CA GLU A 179 -27.45 18.17 10.14
C GLU A 179 -26.11 17.97 9.42
N TYR A 180 -26.13 17.32 8.27
CA TYR A 180 -25.06 17.45 7.29
C TYR A 180 -24.99 18.94 6.89
N SER A 181 -24.35 19.77 7.70
CA SER A 181 -24.17 21.17 7.37
C SER A 181 -23.18 21.23 6.21
N ASN A 182 -23.69 21.67 5.06
CA ASN A 182 -22.87 22.02 3.90
C ASN A 182 -21.95 23.24 4.16
N TYR A 183 -21.95 23.78 5.39
CA TYR A 183 -21.24 24.99 5.79
C TYR A 183 -20.47 24.83 7.12
N PRO A 184 -19.29 25.45 7.26
CA PRO A 184 -18.48 25.44 8.46
C PRO A 184 -19.11 26.38 9.51
N THR A 185 -19.63 25.86 10.61
CA THR A 185 -19.67 26.51 11.93
C THR A 185 -18.26 26.83 12.52
N PRO A 186 -18.18 27.65 13.59
CA PRO A 186 -16.92 28.03 14.23
C PRO A 186 -16.06 26.89 14.79
N ASP A 187 -16.66 25.76 15.17
CA ASP A 187 -15.95 24.63 15.81
C ASP A 187 -15.48 23.57 14.79
N SER A 188 -15.62 23.87 13.50
CA SER A 188 -15.21 22.97 12.43
C SER A 188 -13.71 22.74 12.47
N ILE A 189 -13.31 21.52 12.19
CA ILE A 189 -11.93 21.18 11.87
C ILE A 189 -11.89 20.49 10.52
N THR A 190 -10.75 20.52 9.86
CA THR A 190 -10.59 19.91 8.55
C THR A 190 -10.48 18.39 8.65
N ALA A 191 -11.15 17.69 7.72
CA ALA A 191 -11.10 16.24 7.60
C ALA A 191 -9.92 15.84 6.70
N ASP A 192 -8.71 15.85 7.25
CA ASP A 192 -7.47 15.80 6.46
C ASP A 192 -6.88 14.41 6.24
N CYS A 193 -7.37 13.39 6.94
CA CYS A 193 -6.90 12.01 6.83
C CYS A 193 -7.99 11.07 6.33
N ILE A 194 -7.59 9.90 5.85
CA ILE A 194 -8.50 8.89 5.32
C ILE A 194 -8.60 7.69 6.27
N ASN A 195 -9.81 7.28 6.58
CA ASN A 195 -10.08 5.97 7.15
C ASN A 195 -10.93 5.12 6.21
N MET A 196 -10.94 3.81 6.46
CA MET A 196 -11.83 2.88 5.79
C MET A 196 -12.81 2.30 6.79
N TRP A 197 -14.09 2.45 6.48
CA TRP A 197 -15.18 1.90 7.28
C TRP A 197 -15.18 0.37 7.21
N ILE A 198 -15.32 -0.26 8.36
CA ILE A 198 -15.48 -1.71 8.52
C ILE A 198 -16.85 -1.93 9.16
N TYR A 199 -17.79 -2.40 8.35
CA TYR A 199 -19.15 -2.67 8.79
C TYR A 199 -19.65 -3.99 8.20
N PRO A 200 -19.29 -5.14 8.81
CA PRO A 200 -19.53 -6.45 8.21
C PRO A 200 -20.99 -6.79 7.88
N GLY A 201 -21.96 -6.09 8.49
CA GLY A 201 -23.39 -6.26 8.21
C GLY A 201 -23.98 -5.27 7.20
N ASN A 202 -23.16 -4.41 6.59
CA ASN A 202 -23.61 -3.37 5.65
C ASN A 202 -22.68 -3.30 4.44
N ASP A 203 -23.06 -3.95 3.35
CA ASP A 203 -22.26 -4.02 2.13
C ASP A 203 -22.09 -2.67 1.41
N ASP A 204 -22.98 -1.70 1.63
CA ASP A 204 -22.86 -0.35 1.04
C ASP A 204 -21.75 0.48 1.70
N ARG A 205 -21.45 0.22 2.99
CA ARG A 205 -20.44 0.97 3.76
C ARG A 205 -19.15 0.19 3.98
N ASN A 206 -19.20 -1.14 3.99
CA ASN A 206 -18.05 -1.97 4.33
C ASN A 206 -16.94 -1.84 3.27
N GLY A 207 -15.77 -1.37 3.69
CA GLY A 207 -14.63 -1.15 2.80
C GLY A 207 -14.63 0.18 2.06
N GLN A 208 -15.58 1.07 2.33
CA GLN A 208 -15.61 2.42 1.75
C GLN A 208 -14.68 3.37 2.50
N LEU A 209 -14.09 4.31 1.77
CA LEU A 209 -13.26 5.37 2.31
C LEU A 209 -14.11 6.52 2.84
N HIS A 210 -13.64 7.13 3.92
CA HIS A 210 -14.19 8.34 4.50
C HIS A 210 -13.05 9.27 4.95
N ALA A 211 -13.34 10.57 5.03
CA ALA A 211 -12.38 11.58 5.48
C ALA A 211 -12.62 11.91 6.96
N MET A 212 -11.55 12.11 7.73
CA MET A 212 -11.64 12.39 9.16
C MET A 212 -10.48 13.26 9.63
N HIS A 213 -10.63 13.92 10.78
CA HIS A 213 -9.51 14.62 11.40
C HIS A 213 -8.46 13.62 11.89
N CYS A 214 -7.19 13.89 11.56
CA CYS A 214 -6.07 12.95 11.74
C CYS A 214 -5.80 12.58 13.20
N ASP A 215 -5.88 13.55 14.12
CA ASP A 215 -5.47 13.34 15.52
C ASP A 215 -6.54 12.66 16.39
N MET A 216 -7.69 12.28 15.82
CA MET A 216 -8.75 11.63 16.59
C MET A 216 -8.66 10.12 16.54
N ALA A 217 -8.49 9.48 17.69
CA ALA A 217 -8.71 8.04 17.82
C ALA A 217 -10.21 7.67 17.84
N VAL A 218 -11.02 8.50 18.52
CA VAL A 218 -12.46 8.32 18.70
C VAL A 218 -13.18 9.64 18.40
N PRO A 219 -14.26 9.61 17.60
CA PRO A 219 -15.14 10.77 17.39
C PRO A 219 -16.03 11.05 18.63
N PRO A 220 -16.40 12.31 18.90
CA PRO A 220 -17.21 12.69 20.06
C PRO A 220 -18.73 12.44 19.94
N TYR A 221 -19.28 12.02 18.79
CA TYR A 221 -20.73 11.97 18.55
C TYR A 221 -21.28 10.56 18.27
N ASP A 222 -22.28 10.10 19.05
CA ASP A 222 -22.58 8.66 19.25
C ASP A 222 -23.09 7.86 18.03
N PHE A 223 -23.89 8.40 17.10
CA PHE A 223 -24.42 7.60 15.97
C PHE A 223 -23.34 7.17 14.96
N GLU A 224 -22.43 8.08 14.60
CA GLU A 224 -21.27 7.76 13.76
C GLU A 224 -20.06 7.36 14.60
N LYS A 225 -20.16 7.43 15.93
CA LYS A 225 -19.02 7.17 16.81
C LYS A 225 -18.41 5.84 16.52
N ALA A 226 -19.27 4.82 16.46
CA ALA A 226 -18.83 3.47 16.19
C ALA A 226 -18.17 3.39 14.82
N LEU A 227 -18.77 3.91 13.72
CA LEU A 227 -18.14 3.86 12.39
C LEU A 227 -16.81 4.59 12.33
N ASN A 228 -16.68 5.74 12.98
CA ASN A 228 -15.49 6.58 12.90
C ASN A 228 -14.45 6.26 14.00
N THR A 229 -14.69 5.26 14.85
CA THR A 229 -13.68 4.77 15.82
C THR A 229 -12.68 3.86 15.11
N ASN A 230 -11.39 4.21 15.17
CA ASN A 230 -10.34 3.50 14.44
C ASN A 230 -9.70 2.38 15.27
N TYR A 231 -10.06 1.13 14.97
CA TYR A 231 -9.58 -0.10 15.63
C TYR A 231 -8.37 -0.74 14.95
N GLY A 232 -7.67 0.00 14.09
CA GLY A 232 -6.57 -0.56 13.34
C GLY A 232 -6.03 0.40 12.31
N TYR A 233 -5.03 -0.07 11.59
CA TYR A 233 -4.34 0.64 10.54
C TYR A 233 -3.65 -0.33 9.58
N VAL A 234 -3.24 0.15 8.41
CA VAL A 234 -2.60 -0.68 7.39
C VAL A 234 -1.19 -0.19 7.14
N CYS A 235 -0.20 -1.07 7.37
CA CYS A 235 1.20 -0.78 7.09
C CYS A 235 1.64 -1.47 5.79
N GLY A 236 2.47 -0.76 5.01
CA GLY A 236 3.08 -1.22 3.77
C GLY A 236 4.60 -1.16 3.84
N ARG A 237 5.28 -2.16 3.26
CA ARG A 237 6.74 -2.14 3.12
C ARG A 237 7.24 -2.95 1.91
N PRO A 238 8.48 -2.70 1.45
CA PRO A 238 9.11 -3.52 0.41
C PRO A 238 9.30 -4.98 0.88
N PRO A 239 9.36 -5.94 -0.07
CA PRO A 239 9.81 -7.29 0.25
C PRO A 239 11.27 -7.30 0.69
N VAL A 240 11.68 -8.36 1.37
CA VAL A 240 13.07 -8.61 1.76
C VAL A 240 13.63 -9.79 0.97
N LEU A 241 14.95 -9.80 0.81
CA LEU A 241 15.66 -10.95 0.25
C LEU A 241 15.52 -12.13 1.21
N SER A 242 15.09 -13.27 0.66
CA SER A 242 15.06 -14.51 1.41
C SER A 242 16.33 -15.29 1.08
N PHE A 243 17.26 -15.33 2.03
CA PHE A 243 18.38 -16.26 2.02
C PHE A 243 17.87 -17.54 2.68
N TYR A 244 17.46 -18.51 1.85
CA TYR A 244 17.16 -19.87 2.30
C TYR A 244 18.31 -20.77 1.89
#